data_AF-A0A7V0TA02-F1
#
_entry.id   AF-A0A7V0TA02-F1
#
_cell.length_a   1.000
_cell.length_b   1.000
_cell.length_c   1.000
_cell.angle_alpha   90.00
_cell.angle_beta   90.00
_cell.angle_gamma   90.00
#
_symmetry.space_group_name_H-M   'P 1'
#
loop_
_entity.id
_entity.type
_entity.pdbx_description
1 polymer ?
#
loop_
_entity_poly.entity_id
_entity_poly.type
_entity_poly.pdbx_seq_one_letter_code
_entity_poly.pdbx_strand_id
1 'polypeptide(L)'
;MKTYFAPAERADKMNLEKQIAFINDNPIFTSILDSMGGLLAVLNEHRQVLAINQSLLKHLNIHNSEEFSGLRPGELLDCVYSALEEGGCGTSKYCSSCGAAIAIVSSLTEDKSKEKICALRREKDGQIEDRALLVRCTPFVLYGKRLLLLFLQDISEQEQRAALETIFFHDIANMLSGLLGAAELMDFGTNKPELSTIIRQNTVRLI
;
A
#
# COMPACT_ATOMS: atom_id res chain seq x y z
N MET A 1 -24.91 -10.46 5.65
CA MET A 1 -23.93 -9.41 5.30
C MET A 1 -23.53 -9.57 3.85
N LYS A 2 -23.51 -8.47 3.09
CA LYS A 2 -23.07 -8.47 1.68
C LYS A 2 -21.54 -8.49 1.62
N THR A 3 -20.96 -9.24 0.69
CA THR A 3 -19.53 -9.17 0.38
C THR A 3 -19.29 -9.31 -1.12
N TYR A 4 -18.28 -8.61 -1.62
CA TYR A 4 -17.89 -8.62 -3.04
C TYR A 4 -16.47 -9.19 -3.26
N PHE A 5 -15.71 -9.46 -2.20
CA PHE A 5 -14.33 -9.93 -2.34
C PHE A 5 -13.92 -10.95 -1.28
N ALA A 6 -13.70 -10.53 -0.02
CA ALA A 6 -13.28 -11.42 1.06
C ALA A 6 -14.47 -11.86 1.93
N PRO A 7 -14.44 -13.06 2.54
CA PRO A 7 -15.51 -13.54 3.43
C PRO A 7 -15.76 -12.57 4.60
N ALA A 8 -17.02 -12.29 4.95
CA ALA A 8 -17.34 -11.25 5.92
C ALA A 8 -17.10 -11.67 7.38
N GLU A 9 -17.02 -12.98 7.65
CA GLU A 9 -16.98 -13.61 8.96
C GLU A 9 -15.79 -13.12 9.80
N ARG A 10 -16.05 -12.94 11.10
CA ARG A 10 -15.06 -12.60 12.12
C ARG A 10 -15.02 -13.70 13.17
N ALA A 11 -13.88 -13.85 13.84
CA ALA A 11 -13.82 -14.62 15.07
C ALA A 11 -14.68 -13.95 16.14
N ASP A 12 -15.35 -14.75 16.96
CA ASP A 12 -16.02 -14.24 18.15
C ASP A 12 -15.00 -13.69 19.16
N LYS A 13 -15.50 -12.87 20.08
CA LYS A 13 -14.70 -12.18 21.09
C LYS A 13 -13.83 -13.13 21.93
N MET A 14 -14.40 -14.26 22.38
CA MET A 14 -13.68 -15.21 23.22
C MET A 14 -12.53 -15.87 22.45
N ASN A 15 -12.75 -16.26 21.19
CA ASN A 15 -11.68 -16.83 20.36
C ASN A 15 -10.61 -15.79 19.99
N LEU A 16 -11.00 -14.54 19.74
CA LEU A 16 -10.07 -13.45 19.49
C LEU A 16 -9.17 -13.18 20.71
N GLU A 17 -9.75 -13.05 21.91
CA GLU A 17 -9.00 -12.84 23.16
C GLU A 17 -8.00 -13.96 23.43
N LYS A 18 -8.39 -15.21 23.19
CA LYS A 18 -7.47 -16.37 23.30
C LYS A 18 -6.31 -16.27 22.31
N GLN A 19 -6.57 -15.85 21.07
CA GLN A 19 -5.53 -15.69 20.05
C GLN A 19 -4.56 -14.56 20.41
N ILE A 20 -5.07 -13.43 20.94
CA ILE A 20 -4.24 -12.30 21.38
C ILE A 20 -3.35 -12.70 22.56
N ALA A 21 -3.93 -13.31 23.60
CA ALA A 21 -3.18 -13.78 24.77
C ALA A 21 -2.04 -14.72 24.35
N PHE A 22 -2.33 -15.65 23.45
CA PHE A 22 -1.36 -16.62 22.95
C PHE A 22 -0.18 -16.00 22.18
N ILE A 23 -0.39 -14.89 21.46
CA ILE A 23 0.70 -14.15 20.82
C ILE A 23 1.53 -13.40 21.86
N ASN A 24 0.88 -12.75 22.83
CA ASN A 24 1.54 -11.96 23.86
C ASN A 24 2.36 -12.83 24.84
N ASP A 25 1.89 -14.05 25.12
CA ASP A 25 2.57 -15.00 26.00
C ASP A 25 3.82 -15.63 25.35
N ASN A 26 4.09 -15.35 24.07
CA ASN A 26 5.25 -15.86 23.36
C ASN A 26 6.37 -14.81 23.28
N PRO A 27 7.40 -14.87 24.16
CA PRO A 27 8.46 -13.86 24.23
C PRO A 27 9.32 -13.79 22.97
N ILE A 28 9.37 -14.86 22.17
CA ILE A 28 10.11 -14.86 20.91
C ILE A 28 9.38 -13.99 19.88
N PHE A 29 8.05 -14.08 19.81
CA PHE A 29 7.26 -13.27 18.87
C PHE A 29 7.30 -11.79 19.22
N THR A 30 7.15 -11.44 20.50
CA THR A 30 7.26 -10.05 20.94
C THR A 30 8.66 -9.49 20.63
N SER A 31 9.72 -10.24 20.93
CA SER A 31 11.10 -9.85 20.61
C SER A 31 11.33 -9.65 19.11
N ILE A 32 10.80 -10.55 18.26
CA ILE A 32 10.91 -10.44 16.80
C ILE A 32 10.18 -9.18 16.32
N LEU A 33 8.92 -8.98 16.73
CA LEU A 33 8.13 -7.81 16.33
C LEU A 33 8.81 -6.49 16.73
N ASP A 34 9.40 -6.43 17.93
CA ASP A 34 10.09 -5.24 18.43
C ASP A 34 11.45 -4.99 17.76
N SER A 35 12.13 -6.05 17.33
CA SER A 35 13.42 -5.95 16.64
C SER A 35 13.30 -5.60 15.15
N MET A 36 12.18 -5.95 14.52
CA MET A 36 11.98 -5.74 13.10
C MET A 36 11.56 -4.30 12.80
N GLY A 37 12.29 -3.66 11.89
CA GLY A 37 11.90 -2.37 11.33
C GLY A 37 10.66 -2.44 10.43
N GLY A 38 10.11 -1.27 10.11
CA GLY A 38 8.89 -1.14 9.32
C GLY A 38 7.61 -1.36 10.13
N LEU A 39 6.47 -1.37 9.45
CA LEU A 39 5.16 -1.44 10.09
C LEU A 39 4.64 -2.88 10.01
N LEU A 40 4.45 -3.53 11.16
CA LEU A 40 4.08 -4.95 11.23
C LEU A 40 2.80 -5.18 12.00
N ALA A 41 1.99 -6.11 11.50
CA ALA A 41 0.82 -6.63 12.18
C ALA A 41 0.73 -8.15 12.05
N VAL A 42 0.26 -8.82 13.10
CA VAL A 42 -0.11 -10.24 13.06
C VAL A 42 -1.62 -10.31 12.93
N LEU A 43 -2.12 -11.07 11.95
CA LEU A 43 -3.54 -11.26 11.70
C LEU A 43 -3.94 -12.73 11.88
N ASN A 44 -5.19 -12.97 12.25
CA ASN A 44 -5.81 -14.29 12.15
C ASN A 44 -6.36 -14.57 10.73
N GLU A 45 -6.92 -15.77 10.52
CA GLU A 45 -7.54 -16.17 9.23
C GLU A 45 -8.74 -15.31 8.83
N HIS A 46 -9.41 -14.69 9.82
CA HIS A 46 -10.48 -13.71 9.60
C HIS A 46 -9.96 -12.29 9.33
N ARG A 47 -8.64 -12.16 9.17
CA ARG A 47 -7.90 -10.93 8.87
C ARG A 47 -7.97 -9.88 9.98
N GLN A 48 -8.30 -10.31 11.20
CA GLN A 48 -8.35 -9.45 12.37
C GLN A 48 -6.96 -9.34 12.99
N VAL A 49 -6.60 -8.12 13.38
CA VAL A 49 -5.32 -7.81 14.01
C VAL A 49 -5.29 -8.39 15.42
N LEU A 50 -4.26 -9.18 15.69
CA LEU A 50 -3.97 -9.80 16.98
C LEU A 50 -2.85 -9.05 17.72
N ALA A 51 -1.85 -8.57 16.99
CA ALA A 51 -0.71 -7.85 17.54
C ALA A 51 -0.11 -6.92 16.48
N ILE A 52 0.57 -5.87 16.91
CA ILE A 52 1.32 -4.93 16.05
C ILE A 52 2.64 -4.56 16.71
N ASN A 53 3.66 -4.18 15.93
CA ASN A 53 4.93 -3.75 16.49
C ASN A 53 4.91 -2.29 16.97
N GLN A 54 5.93 -1.91 17.74
CA GLN A 54 6.09 -0.55 18.27
C GLN A 54 6.14 0.52 17.18
N SER A 55 6.72 0.22 16.02
CA SER A 55 6.76 1.14 14.89
C SER A 55 5.36 1.45 14.37
N LEU A 56 4.48 0.45 14.25
CA LEU A 56 3.10 0.65 13.82
C LEU A 56 2.26 1.37 14.89
N LEU A 57 2.44 1.04 16.18
CA LEU A 57 1.80 1.77 17.29
C LEU A 57 2.09 3.27 17.23
N LYS A 58 3.39 3.63 17.11
CA LYS A 58 3.83 5.02 17.01
C LYS A 58 3.34 5.69 15.74
N HIS A 59 3.36 4.98 14.61
CA HIS A 59 2.89 5.52 13.32
C HIS A 59 1.40 5.87 13.35
N LEU A 60 0.59 5.06 14.01
CA LEU A 60 -0.86 5.28 14.14
C LEU A 60 -1.25 6.13 15.35
N ASN A 61 -0.30 6.48 16.22
CA ASN A 61 -0.55 7.15 17.49
C ASN A 61 -1.55 6.38 18.40
N ILE A 62 -1.39 5.06 18.45
CA ILE A 62 -2.20 4.16 19.28
C ILE A 62 -1.48 3.94 20.62
N HIS A 63 -2.23 4.01 21.71
CA HIS A 63 -1.65 3.95 23.06
C HIS A 63 -1.99 2.66 23.81
N ASN A 64 -3.08 1.98 23.44
CA ASN A 64 -3.49 0.73 24.06
C ASN A 64 -3.86 -0.35 23.02
N SER A 65 -3.87 -1.61 23.46
CA SER A 65 -4.20 -2.74 22.60
C SER A 65 -5.68 -2.81 22.23
N GLU A 66 -6.56 -2.27 23.05
CA GLU A 66 -8.01 -2.27 22.83
C GLU A 66 -8.41 -1.46 21.59
N GLU A 67 -7.62 -0.44 21.24
CA GLU A 67 -7.80 0.41 20.06
C GLU A 67 -7.63 -0.35 18.74
N PHE A 68 -6.79 -1.40 18.68
CA PHE A 68 -6.55 -2.14 17.43
C PHE A 68 -7.04 -3.59 17.43
N SER A 69 -7.23 -4.18 18.61
CA SER A 69 -7.53 -5.60 18.75
C SER A 69 -8.83 -5.96 18.03
N GLY A 70 -8.76 -6.88 17.07
CA GLY A 70 -9.93 -7.33 16.33
C GLY A 70 -10.31 -6.47 15.11
N LEU A 71 -9.71 -5.30 14.94
CA LEU A 71 -9.84 -4.51 13.72
C LEU A 71 -9.23 -5.27 12.54
N ARG A 72 -9.72 -5.02 11.34
CA ARG A 72 -9.05 -5.45 10.11
C ARG A 72 -8.11 -4.36 9.60
N PRO A 73 -7.07 -4.67 8.80
CA PRO A 73 -6.06 -3.69 8.38
C PRO A 73 -6.61 -2.38 7.79
N GLY A 74 -7.68 -2.45 6.98
CA GLY A 74 -8.30 -1.24 6.44
C GLY A 74 -9.02 -0.39 7.49
N GLU A 75 -9.59 -1.00 8.54
CA GLU A 75 -10.16 -0.27 9.68
C GLU A 75 -9.05 0.40 10.50
N LEU A 76 -7.96 -0.34 10.75
CA LEU A 76 -6.79 0.15 11.47
C LEU A 76 -6.07 1.32 10.75
N LEU A 77 -6.16 1.38 9.42
CA LEU A 77 -5.49 2.39 8.58
C LEU A 77 -6.46 3.48 8.10
N ASP A 78 -7.65 3.59 8.68
CA ASP A 78 -8.68 4.57 8.34
C ASP A 78 -9.08 4.58 6.86
N CYS A 79 -9.08 3.40 6.22
CA CYS A 79 -9.45 3.24 4.82
C CYS A 79 -10.90 3.68 4.60
N VAL A 80 -11.13 4.63 3.69
CA VAL A 80 -12.48 5.18 3.41
C VAL A 80 -13.48 4.13 2.92
N TYR A 81 -13.00 3.01 2.37
CA TYR A 81 -13.83 1.92 1.86
C TYR A 81 -14.15 0.84 2.88
N SER A 82 -13.55 0.91 4.08
CA SER A 82 -13.71 -0.11 5.12
C SER A 82 -15.11 -0.07 5.75
N ALA A 83 -15.71 1.11 5.88
CA ALA A 83 -17.02 1.31 6.50
C ALA A 83 -18.21 1.21 5.51
N LEU A 84 -17.98 0.96 4.22
CA LEU A 84 -19.04 0.97 3.20
C LEU A 84 -19.99 -0.23 3.28
N GLU A 85 -19.52 -1.36 3.78
CA GLU A 85 -20.32 -2.57 3.95
C GLU A 85 -20.20 -3.02 5.40
N GLU A 86 -21.26 -3.61 5.95
CA GLU A 86 -21.29 -4.07 7.36
C GLU A 86 -20.14 -5.01 7.70
N GLY A 87 -19.64 -5.76 6.71
CA GLY A 87 -18.56 -6.72 6.88
C GLY A 87 -17.19 -6.08 7.12
N GLY A 88 -17.04 -4.78 6.91
CA GLY A 88 -15.80 -4.05 7.14
C GLY A 88 -14.78 -4.20 6.02
N CYS A 89 -13.50 -4.03 6.35
CA CYS A 89 -12.40 -4.16 5.40
C CYS A 89 -12.40 -5.54 4.69
N GLY A 90 -12.20 -5.49 3.37
CA GLY A 90 -12.17 -6.67 2.50
C GLY A 90 -13.52 -7.02 1.87
N THR A 91 -14.61 -6.35 2.26
CA THR A 91 -15.96 -6.76 1.82
C THR A 91 -16.59 -5.87 0.76
N SER A 92 -16.15 -4.62 0.61
CA SER A 92 -16.68 -3.70 -0.40
C SER A 92 -16.22 -4.04 -1.82
N LYS A 93 -16.94 -3.53 -2.83
CA LYS A 93 -16.59 -3.71 -4.26
C LYS A 93 -15.21 -3.14 -4.63
N TYR A 94 -14.67 -2.20 -3.85
CA TYR A 94 -13.34 -1.63 -4.08
C TYR A 94 -12.22 -2.54 -3.56
N CYS A 95 -12.52 -3.50 -2.69
CA CYS A 95 -11.52 -4.42 -2.16
C CYS A 95 -10.98 -5.39 -3.22
N SER A 96 -11.68 -5.62 -4.33
CA SER A 96 -11.20 -6.47 -5.43
C SER A 96 -10.02 -5.89 -6.21
N SER A 97 -9.75 -4.58 -6.08
CA SER A 97 -8.57 -3.91 -6.64
C SER A 97 -7.60 -3.40 -5.57
N CYS A 98 -7.89 -3.64 -4.29
CA CYS A 98 -7.04 -3.21 -3.18
C CYS A 98 -5.82 -4.14 -3.06
N GLY A 99 -4.62 -3.60 -3.25
CA GLY A 99 -3.38 -4.38 -3.15
C GLY A 99 -3.23 -5.12 -1.81
N ALA A 100 -3.61 -4.48 -0.70
CA ALA A 100 -3.58 -5.09 0.63
C ALA A 100 -4.55 -6.27 0.74
N ALA A 101 -5.81 -6.09 0.30
CA ALA A 101 -6.81 -7.14 0.35
C ALA A 101 -6.42 -8.32 -0.53
N ILE A 102 -5.91 -8.06 -1.75
CA ILE A 102 -5.42 -9.08 -2.66
C ILE A 102 -4.25 -9.85 -2.06
N ALA A 103 -3.24 -9.16 -1.51
CA ALA A 103 -2.08 -9.81 -0.89
C ALA A 103 -2.49 -10.71 0.28
N ILE A 104 -3.38 -10.23 1.16
CA ILE A 104 -3.87 -10.99 2.32
C ILE A 104 -4.66 -12.22 1.88
N VAL A 105 -5.66 -12.05 1.00
CA VAL A 105 -6.53 -13.15 0.58
C VAL A 105 -5.75 -14.18 -0.23
N SER A 106 -4.91 -13.75 -1.18
CA SER A 106 -4.10 -14.69 -1.96
C SER A 106 -3.07 -15.44 -1.12
N SER A 107 -2.53 -14.80 -0.06
CA SER A 107 -1.63 -15.48 0.89
C SER A 107 -2.37 -16.55 1.69
N LEU A 108 -3.59 -16.26 2.15
CA LEU A 108 -4.46 -17.24 2.82
C LEU A 108 -4.88 -18.38 1.88
N THR A 109 -5.20 -18.11 0.61
CA THR A 109 -5.67 -19.18 -0.27
C THR A 109 -4.54 -20.08 -0.77
N GLU A 110 -3.36 -19.51 -1.04
CA GLU A 110 -2.26 -20.24 -1.67
C GLU A 110 -1.19 -20.73 -0.67
N ASP A 111 -1.27 -20.31 0.58
CA ASP A 111 -0.28 -20.59 1.63
C ASP A 111 1.15 -20.17 1.25
N LYS A 112 1.25 -19.00 0.61
CA LYS A 112 2.52 -18.42 0.15
C LYS A 112 2.56 -16.94 0.48
N SER A 113 3.77 -16.42 0.66
CA SER A 113 3.97 -14.98 0.78
C SER A 113 3.54 -14.27 -0.51
N LYS A 114 2.81 -13.16 -0.37
CA LYS A 114 2.39 -12.31 -1.49
C LYS A 114 2.71 -10.86 -1.19
N GLU A 115 3.11 -10.14 -2.23
CA GLU A 115 3.44 -8.72 -2.14
C GLU A 115 2.71 -7.94 -3.24
N LYS A 116 2.10 -6.81 -2.85
CA LYS A 116 1.36 -5.91 -3.75
C LYS A 116 1.50 -4.48 -3.28
N ILE A 117 1.54 -3.55 -4.23
CA ILE A 117 1.35 -2.13 -3.95
C ILE A 117 -0.15 -1.87 -3.75
N CYS A 118 -0.48 -1.15 -2.69
CA CYS A 118 -1.82 -0.73 -2.34
C CYS A 118 -1.89 0.80 -2.38
N ALA A 119 -2.73 1.36 -3.24
CA ALA A 119 -3.13 2.75 -3.15
C ALA A 119 -4.21 2.88 -2.06
N LEU A 120 -3.78 3.20 -0.84
CA LEU A 120 -4.65 3.44 0.29
C LEU A 120 -5.19 4.86 0.21
N ARG A 121 -6.51 4.98 0.10
CA ARG A 121 -7.23 6.21 0.42
C ARG A 121 -7.72 6.14 1.85
N ARG A 122 -7.26 7.07 2.70
CA ARG A 122 -7.64 7.15 4.11
C ARG A 122 -8.21 8.52 4.46
N GLU A 123 -9.08 8.56 5.46
CA GLU A 123 -9.61 9.79 6.04
C GLU A 123 -9.09 9.94 7.46
N LYS A 124 -8.31 10.99 7.71
CA LYS A 124 -7.73 11.28 9.02
C LYS A 124 -7.95 12.75 9.36
N ASP A 125 -8.49 13.03 10.54
CA ASP A 125 -8.78 14.39 11.01
C ASP A 125 -9.63 15.22 10.02
N GLY A 126 -10.56 14.55 9.33
CA GLY A 126 -11.43 15.16 8.31
C GLY A 126 -10.76 15.48 6.97
N GLN A 127 -9.51 15.05 6.78
CA GLN A 127 -8.76 15.19 5.53
C GLN A 127 -8.62 13.85 4.83
N ILE A 128 -8.81 13.84 3.51
CA ILE A 128 -8.58 12.67 2.68
C ILE A 128 -7.13 12.69 2.20
N GLU A 129 -6.41 11.61 2.47
CA GLU A 129 -5.04 11.40 2.02
C GLU A 129 -4.93 10.11 1.21
N ASP A 130 -4.16 10.17 0.12
CA ASP A 130 -3.75 8.98 -0.63
C ASP A 130 -2.30 8.61 -0.24
N ARG A 131 -2.07 7.32 -0.01
CA ARG A 131 -0.77 6.73 0.32
C ARG A 131 -0.52 5.51 -0.54
N ALA A 132 0.70 5.36 -1.05
CA ALA A 132 1.13 4.12 -1.70
C ALA A 132 1.84 3.25 -0.66
N LEU A 133 1.28 2.08 -0.37
CA LEU A 133 1.84 1.13 0.57
C LEU A 133 2.34 -0.11 -0.18
N LEU A 134 3.60 -0.48 0.01
CA LEU A 134 4.07 -1.82 -0.32
C LEU A 134 3.59 -2.76 0.79
N VAL A 135 2.70 -3.68 0.43
CA VAL A 135 2.06 -4.61 1.35
C VAL A 135 2.55 -6.01 1.07
N ARG A 136 3.18 -6.62 2.06
CA ARG A 136 3.57 -8.03 2.02
C ARG A 136 2.83 -8.79 3.10
N CYS A 137 2.24 -9.91 2.72
CA CYS A 137 1.56 -10.80 3.65
C CYS A 137 2.19 -12.19 3.57
N THR A 138 2.59 -12.74 4.70
CA THR A 138 3.24 -14.04 4.80
C THR A 138 2.43 -14.93 5.73
N PRO A 139 1.87 -16.07 5.26
CA PRO A 139 1.20 -17.01 6.13
C PRO A 139 2.23 -17.78 6.96
N PHE A 140 1.88 -18.09 8.20
CA PHE A 140 2.65 -18.96 9.06
C PHE A 140 1.74 -19.75 9.99
N VAL A 141 2.27 -20.85 10.55
CA VAL A 141 1.55 -21.69 11.51
C VAL A 141 2.24 -21.60 12.86
N LEU A 142 1.46 -21.31 13.89
CA LEU A 142 1.91 -21.22 15.27
C LEU A 142 1.01 -22.12 16.14
N TYR A 143 1.60 -23.18 16.71
CA TYR A 143 0.91 -24.26 17.43
C TYR A 143 -0.38 -24.76 16.75
N GLY A 144 -0.30 -25.03 15.44
CA GLY A 144 -1.42 -25.54 14.66
C GLY A 144 -2.50 -24.51 14.32
N LYS A 145 -2.32 -23.24 14.68
CA LYS A 145 -3.16 -22.12 14.23
C LYS A 145 -2.47 -21.39 13.09
N ARG A 146 -3.22 -21.19 12.01
CA ARG A 146 -2.74 -20.43 10.86
C ARG A 146 -2.95 -18.95 11.10
N LEU A 147 -1.90 -18.18 10.84
CA LEU A 147 -1.83 -16.76 11.07
C LEU A 147 -1.15 -16.09 9.87
N LEU A 148 -1.23 -14.77 9.82
CA LEU A 148 -0.60 -13.96 8.79
C LEU A 148 0.31 -12.92 9.44
N LEU A 149 1.51 -12.76 8.88
CA LEU A 149 2.36 -11.63 9.16
C LEU A 149 2.17 -10.61 8.04
N LEU A 150 1.60 -9.46 8.38
CA LEU A 150 1.42 -8.32 7.49
C LEU A 150 2.56 -7.34 7.71
N PHE A 151 3.26 -6.99 6.63
CA PHE A 151 4.25 -5.94 6.56
C PHE A 151 3.75 -4.83 5.66
N LEU A 152 3.84 -3.60 6.15
CA LEU A 152 3.47 -2.38 5.44
C LEU A 152 4.69 -1.47 5.36
N GLN A 153 4.92 -0.90 4.20
CA GLN A 153 5.93 0.13 3.99
C GLN A 153 5.31 1.25 3.17
N ASP A 154 5.38 2.49 3.69
CA ASP A 154 5.01 3.66 2.91
C ASP A 154 6.07 3.89 1.83
N ILE A 155 5.63 3.83 0.57
CA ILE A 155 6.44 4.06 -0.62
C ILE A 155 5.93 5.28 -1.42
N SER A 156 5.11 6.14 -0.80
CA SER A 156 4.45 7.26 -1.49
C SER A 156 5.45 8.21 -2.14
N GLU A 157 6.54 8.55 -1.44
CA GLU A 157 7.58 9.45 -1.96
C GLU A 157 8.34 8.81 -3.13
N GLN A 158 8.60 7.51 -3.05
CA GLN A 158 9.30 6.74 -4.07
C GLN A 158 8.45 6.68 -5.35
N GLU A 159 7.15 6.42 -5.22
CA GLU A 159 6.21 6.41 -6.35
C GLU A 159 6.06 7.80 -6.98
N GLN A 160 5.94 8.85 -6.16
CA GLN A 160 5.88 10.23 -6.66
C GLN A 160 7.16 10.62 -7.40
N ARG A 161 8.32 10.29 -6.84
CA ARG A 161 9.61 10.55 -7.47
C ARG A 161 9.76 9.79 -8.79
N ALA A 162 9.42 8.51 -8.82
CA ALA A 162 9.49 7.70 -10.04
C ALA A 162 8.57 8.24 -11.15
N ALA A 163 7.37 8.71 -10.79
CA ALA A 163 6.46 9.36 -11.72
C ALA A 163 7.04 10.66 -12.29
N LEU A 164 7.59 11.52 -11.42
CA LEU A 164 8.24 12.77 -11.84
C LEU A 164 9.45 12.52 -12.73
N GLU A 165 10.31 11.56 -12.38
CA GLU A 165 11.47 11.17 -13.19
C GLU A 165 11.02 10.68 -14.57
N THR A 166 9.98 9.85 -14.66
CA THR A 166 9.44 9.36 -15.94
C THR A 166 8.96 10.51 -16.83
N ILE A 167 8.19 11.45 -16.27
CA ILE A 167 7.70 12.62 -17.00
C ILE A 167 8.88 13.49 -17.45
N PHE A 168 9.82 13.75 -16.55
CA PHE A 168 11.00 14.57 -16.83
C PHE A 168 11.84 14.02 -18.00
N PHE A 169 12.17 12.72 -17.98
CA PHE A 169 12.95 12.10 -19.06
C PHE A 169 12.20 12.08 -20.39
N HIS A 170 10.90 11.80 -20.37
CA HIS A 170 10.05 11.87 -21.55
C HIS A 170 10.04 13.27 -22.17
N ASP A 171 9.90 14.31 -21.34
CA ASP A 171 9.84 15.69 -21.81
C ASP A 171 11.20 16.14 -22.39
N ILE A 172 12.33 15.75 -21.77
CA ILE A 172 13.66 15.96 -22.34
C ILE A 172 13.81 15.27 -23.69
N ALA A 173 13.44 13.99 -23.79
CA ALA A 173 13.55 13.23 -25.03
C ALA A 173 12.74 13.89 -26.16
N ASN A 174 11.54 14.37 -25.86
CA ASN A 174 10.69 15.08 -26.82
C ASN A 174 11.32 16.40 -27.27
N MET A 175 11.89 17.18 -26.35
CA MET A 175 12.55 18.44 -26.69
C MET A 175 13.78 18.22 -27.56
N LEU A 176 14.63 17.26 -27.21
CA LEU A 176 15.82 16.89 -28.01
C LEU A 176 15.43 16.39 -29.39
N SER A 177 14.37 15.58 -29.50
CA SER A 177 13.85 15.09 -30.78
C SER A 177 13.35 16.24 -31.66
N GLY A 178 12.68 17.23 -31.07
CA GLY A 178 12.24 18.45 -31.77
C GLY A 178 13.41 19.30 -32.26
N LEU A 179 14.46 19.44 -31.44
CA LEU A 179 15.70 20.14 -31.83
C LEU A 179 16.44 19.42 -32.95
N LEU A 180 16.63 18.10 -32.82
CA LEU A 180 17.32 17.29 -33.81
C LEU A 180 16.57 17.31 -35.15
N GLY A 181 15.25 17.10 -35.15
CA GLY A 181 14.45 17.14 -36.37
C GLY A 181 14.48 18.50 -37.06
N ALA A 182 14.50 19.61 -36.30
CA ALA A 182 14.66 20.94 -36.88
C ALA A 182 16.05 21.14 -37.49
N ALA A 183 17.10 20.65 -36.83
CA ALA A 183 18.47 20.70 -37.34
C ALA A 183 18.66 19.89 -38.63
N GLU A 184 18.11 18.67 -38.68
CA GLU A 184 18.14 17.81 -39.87
C GLU A 184 17.43 18.47 -41.05
N LEU A 185 16.23 19.04 -40.84
CA LEU A 185 15.50 19.74 -41.90
C LEU A 185 16.26 20.95 -42.47
N MET A 186 16.98 21.68 -41.62
CA MET A 186 17.86 22.77 -42.07
C MET A 186 19.02 22.25 -42.91
N ASP A 187 19.63 21.13 -42.53
CA ASP A 187 20.72 20.48 -43.29
C ASP A 187 20.25 19.99 -44.66
N PHE A 188 19.01 19.49 -44.76
CA PHE A 188 18.35 19.16 -46.03
C PHE A 188 17.94 20.39 -46.87
N GLY A 189 18.34 21.60 -46.48
CA GLY A 189 18.10 22.84 -47.23
C GLY A 189 16.70 23.43 -47.02
N THR A 190 15.91 22.93 -46.05
CA THR A 190 14.61 23.50 -45.70
C THR A 190 14.84 24.67 -44.75
N ASN A 191 14.93 25.90 -45.27
CA ASN A 191 15.11 27.09 -44.43
C ASN A 191 13.79 27.84 -44.22
N LYS A 192 12.94 27.27 -43.37
CA LYS A 192 11.62 27.81 -43.03
C LYS A 192 11.66 28.53 -41.67
N PRO A 193 11.04 29.71 -41.53
CA PRO A 193 11.03 30.45 -40.27
C PRO A 193 10.41 29.66 -39.11
N GLU A 194 9.51 28.72 -39.39
CA GLU A 194 8.91 27.82 -38.40
C GLU A 194 9.96 26.94 -37.68
N LEU A 195 11.05 26.55 -38.34
CA LEU A 195 12.11 25.74 -37.73
C LEU A 195 12.87 26.53 -36.66
N SER A 196 13.10 27.83 -36.89
CA SER A 196 13.73 28.71 -35.89
C SER A 196 12.85 28.87 -34.64
N THR A 197 11.52 28.86 -34.82
CA THR A 197 10.54 28.88 -33.73
C THR A 197 10.58 27.59 -32.92
N ILE A 198 10.63 26.42 -33.59
CA ILE A 198 10.73 25.11 -32.95
C ILE A 198 12.02 25.02 -32.13
N ILE A 199 13.15 25.45 -32.68
CA ILE A 199 14.43 25.48 -31.96
C ILE A 199 14.31 26.37 -30.72
N ARG A 200 13.85 27.61 -30.88
CA ARG A 200 13.72 28.55 -29.76
C ARG A 200 12.81 28.02 -28.66
N GLN A 201 11.65 27.44 -29.02
CA GLN A 201 10.69 26.93 -28.04
C GLN A 201 11.26 25.76 -27.22
N ASN A 202 11.92 24.79 -27.88
CA ASN A 202 12.48 23.64 -27.17
C ASN A 202 13.70 24.03 -26.33
N THR A 203 14.57 24.93 -26.82
CA THR A 203 15.70 25.43 -26.04
C THR A 203 15.26 26.19 -24.79
N VAL A 204 14.23 27.03 -24.87
CA VAL A 204 13.69 27.77 -23.71
C VAL A 204 13.07 26.83 -22.68
N ARG A 205 12.49 25.70 -23.08
CA ARG A 205 11.92 24.72 -22.14
C ARG A 205 12.98 23.85 -21.45
N LEU A 206 14.20 23.78 -21.99
CA LEU A 206 15.33 23.06 -21.42
C LEU A 206 16.12 23.87 -20.37
N ILE A 207 15.92 25.19 -20.30
CA ILE A 207 16.63 26.14 -19.42
C ILE A 207 15.66 26.64 -18.35
#